data_AF-A0A3P0PH81-F1
#
_entry.id   AF-A0A3P0PH81-F1
#
_cell.length_a   1.000
_cell.length_b   1.000
_cell.length_c   1.000
_cell.angle_alpha   90.00
_cell.angle_beta   90.00
_cell.angle_gamma   90.00
#
_symmetry.space_group_name_H-M   'P 1'
#
loop_
_entity.id
_entity.type
_entity.pdbx_description
1 polymer ?
#
loop_
_entity_poly.entity_id
_entity_poly.type
_entity_poly.pdbx_seq_one_letter_code
_entity_poly.pdbx_strand_id
1 'polypeptide(L)'
;MCGHIYLAGEPVMPFEPDASFTDYGALRSGASRVICGWCAATWNLDFTQRYTKSVICDEGVFPAASNEHIAYWLLNPPEGQWLFLQSDQKRQHVVWRTPVNVSREVFTVRYGEVLLTVRRKFLEEGTAAARRLAAAATANRKGRGAALKNPFVRLSRDLTDPAHGAIRGDLYELAGQDAQVKDDIALIHSLTAGEIWGLTATLYAPDPQRPERKLPAATAQQ
;
A
#
# COMPACT_ATOMS: atom_id res chain seq x y z
N MET A 1 -16.66 8.09 14.99
CA MET A 1 -15.47 7.55 14.28
C MET A 1 -15.85 6.54 13.21
N CYS A 2 -15.97 5.24 13.51
CA CYS A 2 -16.32 4.20 12.51
C CYS A 2 -17.78 4.21 12.04
N GLY A 3 -18.69 4.83 12.81
CA GLY A 3 -20.12 4.88 12.48
C GLY A 3 -20.90 3.63 12.89
N HIS A 4 -20.29 2.74 13.69
CA HIS A 4 -20.98 1.61 14.29
C HIS A 4 -22.13 2.08 15.20
N ILE A 5 -23.27 1.41 15.08
CA ILE A 5 -24.44 1.65 15.93
C ILE A 5 -24.21 0.94 17.26
N TYR A 6 -24.29 1.67 18.36
CA TYR A 6 -24.09 1.11 19.70
C TYR A 6 -25.28 0.24 20.11
N LEU A 7 -25.01 -0.97 20.60
CA LEU A 7 -25.99 -1.82 21.24
C LEU A 7 -25.94 -1.65 22.77
N ALA A 8 -27.05 -1.97 23.45
CA ALA A 8 -27.13 -1.89 24.90
C ALA A 8 -26.07 -2.82 25.54
N GLY A 9 -25.27 -2.26 26.45
CA GLY A 9 -24.19 -2.99 27.14
C GLY A 9 -22.83 -2.94 26.45
N GLU A 10 -22.72 -2.35 25.25
CA GLU A 10 -21.42 -2.21 24.59
C GLU A 10 -20.55 -1.13 25.24
N PRO A 11 -19.22 -1.34 25.33
CA PRO A 11 -18.32 -0.34 25.83
C PRO A 11 -18.29 0.87 24.88
N VAL A 12 -18.49 2.06 25.45
CA VAL A 12 -18.33 3.35 24.79
C VAL A 12 -17.44 4.26 25.63
N MET A 13 -16.71 5.15 24.97
CA MET A 13 -15.88 6.15 25.63
C MET A 13 -16.27 7.56 25.15
N PRO A 14 -16.16 8.60 25.99
CA PRO A 14 -16.29 9.98 25.55
C PRO A 14 -15.35 10.29 24.38
N PHE A 15 -15.86 11.01 23.39
CA PHE A 15 -15.08 11.49 22.26
C PHE A 15 -14.70 12.95 22.47
N GLU A 16 -13.55 13.15 23.10
CA GLU A 16 -13.01 14.48 23.43
C GLU A 16 -11.62 14.63 22.81
N PRO A 17 -11.53 14.71 21.47
CA PRO A 17 -10.24 14.93 20.80
C PRO A 17 -9.68 16.30 21.19
N ASP A 18 -8.36 16.38 21.35
CA ASP A 18 -7.68 17.67 21.56
C ASP A 18 -7.62 18.51 20.28
N ALA A 19 -7.06 19.72 20.38
CA ALA A 19 -6.94 20.64 19.26
C ALA A 19 -6.05 20.14 18.11
N SER A 20 -5.28 19.06 18.32
CA SER A 20 -4.40 18.48 17.30
C SER A 20 -5.10 17.44 16.41
N PHE A 21 -6.33 17.05 16.74
CA PHE A 21 -7.11 16.16 15.89
C PHE A 21 -7.60 16.90 14.64
N THR A 22 -7.22 16.43 13.46
CA THR A 22 -7.54 17.06 12.17
C THR A 22 -8.45 16.20 11.28
N ASP A 23 -8.70 14.94 11.65
CA ASP A 23 -9.42 13.96 10.83
C ASP A 23 -10.97 14.07 10.93
N TYR A 24 -11.51 15.26 11.25
CA TYR A 24 -12.95 15.46 11.43
C TYR A 24 -13.77 15.07 10.20
N GLY A 25 -13.25 15.35 8.99
CA GLY A 25 -13.92 15.00 7.73
C GLY A 25 -13.99 13.49 7.46
N ALA A 26 -13.17 12.68 8.14
CA ALA A 26 -13.21 11.23 8.01
C ALA A 26 -14.18 10.55 8.98
N LEU A 27 -14.74 11.30 9.95
CA LEU A 27 -15.69 10.75 10.91
C LEU A 27 -17.02 10.37 10.23
N ARG A 28 -17.41 9.09 10.32
CA ARG A 28 -18.71 8.62 9.83
C ARG A 28 -19.91 9.15 10.64
N SER A 29 -19.67 9.59 11.86
CA SER A 29 -20.67 10.18 12.75
C SER A 29 -20.07 11.38 13.49
N GLY A 30 -19.85 12.48 12.77
CA GLY A 30 -19.17 13.68 13.28
C GLY A 30 -19.87 14.38 14.46
N ALA A 31 -21.18 14.19 14.62
CA ALA A 31 -21.94 14.77 15.74
C ALA A 31 -21.90 13.91 17.02
N SER A 32 -21.34 12.69 16.98
CA SER A 32 -21.32 11.81 18.15
C SER A 32 -20.32 12.31 19.18
N ARG A 33 -20.74 12.35 20.45
CA ARG A 33 -19.89 12.68 21.60
C ARG A 33 -19.24 11.45 22.23
N VAL A 34 -19.41 10.28 21.63
CA VAL A 34 -18.84 9.01 22.10
C VAL A 34 -18.27 8.20 20.94
N ILE A 35 -17.38 7.28 21.25
CA ILE A 35 -16.80 6.29 20.33
C ILE A 35 -16.98 4.89 20.91
N CYS A 36 -17.13 3.88 20.05
CA CYS A 36 -17.17 2.48 20.50
C CYS A 36 -15.82 2.05 21.10
N GLY A 37 -15.84 1.01 21.92
CA GLY A 37 -14.65 0.42 22.53
C GLY A 37 -13.57 0.02 21.51
N TRP A 38 -13.96 -0.46 20.31
CA TRP A 38 -13.01 -0.78 19.24
C TRP A 38 -12.25 0.44 18.74
N CYS A 39 -12.98 1.52 18.43
CA CYS A 39 -12.39 2.79 18.03
C CYS A 39 -11.49 3.35 19.12
N ALA A 40 -11.95 3.31 20.37
CA ALA A 40 -11.20 3.74 21.53
C ALA A 40 -9.89 2.96 21.70
N ALA A 41 -9.92 1.64 21.50
CA ALA A 41 -8.73 0.78 21.57
C ALA A 41 -7.67 1.13 20.52
N THR A 42 -8.08 1.65 19.35
CA THR A 42 -7.16 2.09 18.30
C THR A 42 -6.69 3.53 18.44
N TRP A 43 -7.16 4.25 19.47
CA TRP A 43 -6.84 5.66 19.72
C TRP A 43 -5.72 5.78 20.76
N ASN A 44 -4.57 5.17 20.49
CA ASN A 44 -3.41 5.26 21.37
C ASN A 44 -2.09 5.37 20.58
N LEU A 45 -0.99 5.56 21.30
CA LEU A 45 0.32 5.80 20.71
C LEU A 45 0.79 4.61 19.84
N ASP A 46 0.45 3.38 20.21
CA ASP A 46 0.85 2.20 19.46
C ASP A 46 0.18 2.18 18.07
N PHE A 47 -1.12 2.47 17.98
CA PHE A 47 -1.82 2.46 16.70
C PHE A 47 -1.56 3.70 15.84
N THR A 48 -1.14 4.81 16.45
CA THR A 48 -0.77 6.05 15.73
C THR A 48 0.72 6.13 15.39
N GLN A 49 1.57 5.22 15.90
CA GLN A 49 3.01 5.21 15.60
C GLN A 49 3.60 3.83 15.25
N ARG A 50 3.29 2.78 16.03
CA ARG A 50 3.94 1.46 15.92
C ARG A 50 3.35 0.56 14.85
N TYR A 51 2.02 0.59 14.69
CA TYR A 51 1.28 -0.28 13.76
C TYR A 51 0.87 0.43 12.45
N THR A 52 1.41 1.62 12.20
CA THR A 52 1.02 2.44 11.04
C THR A 52 1.67 2.00 9.72
N LYS A 53 2.61 1.05 9.77
CA LYS A 53 3.23 0.38 8.62
C LYS A 53 3.13 -1.12 8.79
N SER A 54 1.92 -1.64 8.59
CA SER A 54 1.57 -3.02 8.91
C SER A 54 0.49 -3.58 8.01
N VAL A 55 0.49 -4.90 7.91
CA VAL A 55 -0.66 -5.69 7.49
C VAL A 55 -1.26 -6.33 8.73
N ILE A 56 -2.58 -6.19 8.89
CA ILE A 56 -3.33 -6.72 10.04
C ILE A 56 -4.36 -7.70 9.48
N CYS A 57 -4.34 -8.94 9.95
CA CYS A 57 -5.29 -9.99 9.57
C CYS A 57 -5.54 -10.92 10.77
N ASP A 58 -6.36 -11.95 10.58
CA ASP A 58 -6.71 -12.92 11.62
C ASP A 58 -5.49 -13.64 12.21
N GLU A 59 -4.43 -13.86 11.41
CA GLU A 59 -3.18 -14.48 11.87
C GLU A 59 -2.33 -13.56 12.77
N GLY A 60 -2.60 -12.26 12.77
CA GLY A 60 -1.94 -11.27 13.63
C GLY A 60 -1.52 -10.00 12.91
N VAL A 61 -0.53 -9.31 13.48
CA VAL A 61 -0.01 -8.04 12.97
C VAL A 61 1.39 -8.26 12.41
N PHE A 62 1.56 -7.97 11.13
CA PHE A 62 2.82 -8.13 10.41
C PHE A 62 3.40 -6.77 10.00
N PRO A 63 4.74 -6.64 9.88
CA PRO A 63 5.35 -5.41 9.39
C PRO A 63 5.10 -5.25 7.88
N ALA A 64 5.00 -3.99 7.46
CA ALA A 64 5.04 -3.59 6.05
C ALA A 64 5.98 -2.39 5.83
N ALA A 65 7.06 -2.30 6.62
CA ALA A 65 7.92 -1.10 6.65
C ALA A 65 9.02 -1.05 5.56
N SER A 66 9.49 -2.19 5.07
CA SER A 66 10.53 -2.31 4.04
C SER A 66 9.92 -2.63 2.68
N ASN A 67 10.68 -2.41 1.60
CA ASN A 67 10.26 -2.80 0.25
C ASN A 67 10.03 -4.30 0.15
N GLU A 68 10.82 -5.12 0.85
CA GLU A 68 10.63 -6.56 0.90
C GLU A 68 9.28 -6.95 1.52
N HIS A 69 8.95 -6.38 2.67
CA HIS A 69 7.65 -6.64 3.30
C HIS A 69 6.48 -6.19 2.42
N ILE A 70 6.60 -5.01 1.80
CA ILE A 70 5.55 -4.47 0.93
C ILE A 70 5.37 -5.38 -0.30
N ALA A 71 6.48 -5.76 -0.96
CA ALA A 71 6.44 -6.66 -2.10
C ALA A 71 5.80 -8.00 -1.73
N TYR A 72 6.15 -8.57 -0.58
CA TYR A 72 5.55 -9.82 -0.09
C TYR A 72 4.03 -9.68 0.01
N TRP A 73 3.51 -8.67 0.72
CA TRP A 73 2.08 -8.52 0.96
C TRP A 73 1.28 -8.11 -0.28
N LEU A 74 1.90 -7.42 -1.23
CA LEU A 74 1.25 -7.10 -2.51
C LEU A 74 1.07 -8.34 -3.39
N LEU A 75 2.05 -9.26 -3.36
CA LEU A 75 2.03 -10.49 -4.16
C LEU A 75 1.34 -11.66 -3.44
N ASN A 76 1.32 -11.63 -2.10
CA ASN A 76 0.72 -12.64 -1.25
C ASN A 76 -0.24 -11.99 -0.23
N PRO A 77 -1.34 -11.35 -0.67
CA PRO A 77 -2.30 -10.78 0.27
C PRO A 77 -2.88 -11.86 1.19
N PRO A 78 -3.12 -11.56 2.48
CA PRO A 78 -3.76 -12.49 3.41
C PRO A 78 -5.12 -13.00 2.92
N GLU A 79 -5.50 -14.19 3.38
CA GLU A 79 -6.86 -14.68 3.23
C GLU A 79 -7.81 -13.99 4.22
N GLY A 80 -9.12 -14.03 3.94
CA GLY A 80 -10.13 -13.45 4.81
C GLY A 80 -10.12 -11.92 4.85
N GLN A 81 -10.36 -11.36 6.04
CA GLN A 81 -10.42 -9.92 6.28
C GLN A 81 -9.06 -9.38 6.72
N TRP A 82 -8.61 -8.31 6.09
CA TRP A 82 -7.31 -7.73 6.42
C TRP A 82 -7.21 -6.23 6.10
N LEU A 83 -6.23 -5.57 6.70
CA LEU A 83 -5.91 -4.16 6.51
C LEU A 83 -4.48 -4.03 5.98
N PHE A 84 -4.24 -3.04 5.11
CA PHE A 84 -2.89 -2.65 4.69
C PHE A 84 -2.68 -1.15 4.97
N LEU A 85 -1.78 -0.87 5.92
CA LEU A 85 -1.48 0.46 6.43
C LEU A 85 -0.08 0.91 6.00
N GLN A 86 0.02 2.14 5.49
CA GLN A 86 1.27 2.84 5.18
C GLN A 86 1.16 4.32 5.57
N SER A 87 1.51 4.66 6.80
CA SER A 87 1.58 6.07 7.21
C SER A 87 2.78 6.78 6.57
N ASP A 88 2.54 7.98 6.06
CA ASP A 88 3.54 8.87 5.45
C ASP A 88 4.00 9.97 6.42
N GLN A 89 3.26 10.20 7.50
CA GLN A 89 3.59 11.16 8.55
C GLN A 89 3.63 10.49 9.94
N LYS A 90 4.03 11.24 10.97
CA LYS A 90 3.95 10.78 12.36
C LYS A 90 2.55 11.01 12.92
N ARG A 91 2.07 10.09 13.76
CA ARG A 91 0.82 10.23 14.55
C ARG A 91 -0.47 10.33 13.73
N GLN A 92 -0.52 9.75 12.53
CA GLN A 92 -1.76 9.71 11.75
C GLN A 92 -2.72 8.63 12.28
N HIS A 93 -4.01 8.93 12.28
CA HIS A 93 -5.05 7.96 12.67
C HIS A 93 -5.47 7.06 11.50
N VAL A 94 -4.52 6.33 10.92
CA VAL A 94 -4.77 5.53 9.71
C VAL A 94 -5.63 4.28 9.96
N VAL A 95 -5.56 3.67 11.14
CA VAL A 95 -6.12 2.34 11.40
C VAL A 95 -7.64 2.31 11.22
N TRP A 96 -8.38 3.14 11.95
CA TRP A 96 -9.85 3.16 11.87
C TRP A 96 -10.37 3.72 10.54
N ARG A 97 -9.52 4.41 9.77
CA ARG A 97 -9.83 4.98 8.45
C ARG A 97 -9.56 3.99 7.32
N THR A 98 -8.89 2.88 7.59
CA THR A 98 -8.49 1.92 6.56
C THR A 98 -9.63 0.99 6.22
N PRO A 99 -10.00 0.85 4.93
CA PRO A 99 -10.98 -0.14 4.50
C PRO A 99 -10.51 -1.56 4.82
N VAL A 100 -11.45 -2.39 5.23
CA VAL A 100 -11.23 -3.84 5.35
C VAL A 100 -11.20 -4.44 3.95
N ASN A 101 -10.06 -5.01 3.58
CA ASN A 101 -9.93 -5.81 2.36
C ASN A 101 -10.51 -7.21 2.61
N VAL A 102 -11.23 -7.71 1.62
CA VAL A 102 -11.81 -9.07 1.60
C VAL A 102 -11.39 -9.88 0.37
N SER A 103 -10.71 -9.24 -0.58
CA SER A 103 -10.27 -9.83 -1.84
C SER A 103 -8.75 -9.83 -1.90
N ARG A 104 -8.19 -10.91 -2.47
CA ARG A 104 -6.76 -11.05 -2.78
C ARG A 104 -6.41 -10.59 -4.19
N GLU A 105 -7.42 -10.37 -5.03
CA GLU A 105 -7.24 -9.98 -6.43
C GLU A 105 -7.33 -8.48 -6.63
N VAL A 106 -8.21 -7.80 -5.89
CA VAL A 106 -8.35 -6.34 -5.91
C VAL A 106 -8.50 -5.85 -4.48
N PHE A 107 -7.56 -5.04 -4.02
CA PHE A 107 -7.51 -4.57 -2.64
C PHE A 107 -6.97 -3.14 -2.56
N THR A 108 -7.05 -2.56 -1.37
CA THR A 108 -6.61 -1.20 -1.10
C THR A 108 -5.49 -1.14 -0.08
N VAL A 109 -4.58 -0.18 -0.27
CA VAL A 109 -3.56 0.21 0.70
C VAL A 109 -3.87 1.62 1.16
N ARG A 110 -4.03 1.83 2.47
CA ARG A 110 -4.13 3.17 3.05
C ARG A 110 -2.73 3.75 3.13
N TYR A 111 -2.41 4.67 2.22
CA TYR A 111 -1.16 5.43 2.23
C TYR A 111 -1.43 6.85 2.75
N GLY A 112 -1.14 7.10 4.02
CA GLY A 112 -1.50 8.34 4.70
C GLY A 112 -2.98 8.67 4.50
N GLU A 113 -3.27 9.78 3.82
CA GLU A 113 -4.62 10.23 3.48
C GLU A 113 -5.23 9.52 2.24
N VAL A 114 -4.39 8.91 1.41
CA VAL A 114 -4.78 8.37 0.09
C VAL A 114 -5.13 6.89 0.19
N LEU A 115 -6.07 6.45 -0.66
CA LEU A 115 -6.31 5.02 -0.92
C LEU A 115 -5.68 4.62 -2.25
N LEU A 116 -4.76 3.69 -2.18
CA LEU A 116 -4.14 3.08 -3.35
C LEU A 116 -4.87 1.78 -3.67
N THR A 117 -5.51 1.70 -4.83
CA THR A 117 -6.14 0.45 -5.29
C THR A 117 -5.11 -0.37 -6.06
N VAL A 118 -5.03 -1.67 -5.77
CA VAL A 118 -4.12 -2.61 -6.43
C VAL A 118 -4.92 -3.77 -6.98
N ARG A 119 -4.76 -4.07 -8.28
CA ARG A 119 -5.19 -5.30 -8.92
C ARG A 119 -3.96 -6.21 -9.02
N ARG A 120 -3.94 -7.30 -8.25
CA ARG A 120 -2.76 -8.16 -8.08
C ARG A 120 -2.19 -8.64 -9.41
N LYS A 121 -3.06 -9.15 -10.29
CA LYS A 121 -2.68 -9.61 -11.63
C LYS A 121 -1.98 -8.52 -12.46
N PHE A 122 -2.50 -7.29 -12.46
CA PHE A 122 -1.89 -6.18 -13.20
C PHE A 122 -0.55 -5.75 -12.59
N LEU A 123 -0.40 -5.83 -11.26
CA LEU A 123 0.88 -5.59 -10.62
C LEU A 123 1.94 -6.64 -11.02
N GLU A 124 1.57 -7.92 -11.07
CA GLU A 124 2.43 -9.02 -11.50
C GLU A 124 2.85 -8.85 -12.97
N GLU A 125 1.88 -8.62 -13.86
CA GLU A 125 2.12 -8.38 -15.29
C GLU A 125 2.96 -7.11 -15.51
N GLY A 126 2.64 -6.04 -14.78
CA GLY A 126 3.38 -4.78 -14.80
C GLY A 126 4.82 -4.93 -14.29
N THR A 127 5.04 -5.76 -13.27
CA THR A 127 6.39 -6.09 -12.77
C THR A 127 7.20 -6.81 -13.85
N ALA A 128 6.59 -7.77 -14.54
CA ALA A 128 7.24 -8.50 -15.64
C ALA A 128 7.54 -7.57 -16.83
N ALA A 129 6.58 -6.74 -17.25
CA ALA A 129 6.75 -5.76 -18.31
C ALA A 129 7.84 -4.74 -17.98
N ALA A 130 7.87 -4.21 -16.75
CA ALA A 130 8.90 -3.29 -16.32
C ALA A 130 10.32 -3.91 -16.39
N ARG A 131 10.47 -5.19 -16.05
CA ARG A 131 11.75 -5.92 -16.19
C ARG A 131 12.16 -6.07 -17.65
N ARG A 132 11.23 -6.40 -18.56
CA ARG A 132 11.50 -6.48 -20.00
C ARG A 132 11.90 -5.13 -20.57
N LEU A 133 11.19 -4.06 -20.23
CA LEU A 133 11.54 -2.70 -20.63
C LEU A 133 12.92 -2.29 -20.12
N ALA A 134 13.28 -2.62 -18.88
CA ALA A 134 14.62 -2.35 -18.35
C ALA A 134 15.71 -3.10 -19.13
N ALA A 135 15.47 -4.34 -19.52
CA ALA A 135 16.37 -5.12 -20.37
C ALA A 135 16.50 -4.54 -21.78
N ALA A 136 15.39 -4.16 -22.41
CA ALA A 136 15.37 -3.52 -23.74
C ALA A 136 16.15 -2.19 -23.73
N ALA A 137 15.90 -1.33 -22.73
CA ALA A 137 16.65 -0.09 -22.55
C ALA A 137 18.15 -0.34 -22.30
N THR A 138 18.50 -1.41 -21.58
CA THR A 138 19.91 -1.79 -21.37
C THR A 138 20.58 -2.23 -22.67
N ALA A 139 19.90 -3.06 -23.47
CA ALA A 139 20.41 -3.53 -24.76
C ALA A 139 20.61 -2.37 -25.75
N ASN A 140 19.66 -1.42 -25.80
CA ASN A 140 19.72 -0.27 -26.70
C ASN A 140 20.91 0.67 -26.40
N ARG A 141 21.47 0.65 -25.19
CA ARG A 141 22.64 1.46 -24.81
C ARG A 141 23.98 0.95 -25.37
N LYS A 142 23.99 -0.15 -26.14
CA LYS A 142 25.19 -0.71 -26.78
C LYS A 142 26.39 -0.87 -25.82
N GLY A 143 26.12 -1.34 -24.59
CA GLY A 143 27.17 -1.59 -23.59
C GLY A 143 27.68 -0.35 -22.84
N ARG A 144 27.04 0.82 -22.99
CA ARG A 144 27.39 2.00 -22.18
C ARG A 144 26.72 1.93 -20.81
N GLY A 145 27.51 1.59 -19.79
CA GLY A 145 27.14 1.65 -18.38
C GLY A 145 26.53 0.38 -17.82
N ALA A 146 26.14 0.43 -16.54
CA ALA A 146 25.54 -0.70 -15.85
C ALA A 146 24.12 -1.00 -16.35
N ALA A 147 23.72 -2.27 -16.23
CA ALA A 147 22.37 -2.71 -16.54
C ALA A 147 21.33 -1.95 -15.71
N LEU A 148 20.25 -1.54 -16.36
CA LEU A 148 19.14 -0.88 -15.70
C LEU A 148 18.35 -1.88 -14.87
N LYS A 149 18.00 -1.45 -13.65
CA LYS A 149 17.17 -2.24 -12.74
C LYS A 149 15.68 -2.05 -12.96
N ASN A 150 15.27 -0.95 -13.60
CA ASN A 150 13.88 -0.61 -13.89
C ASN A 150 13.81 0.37 -15.10
N PRO A 151 12.64 0.53 -15.73
CA PRO A 151 12.46 1.35 -16.95
C PRO A 151 12.09 2.81 -16.65
N PHE A 152 12.04 3.20 -15.38
CA PHE A 152 11.52 4.51 -14.97
C PHE A 152 12.66 5.54 -14.87
N VAL A 153 12.34 6.80 -15.14
CA VAL A 153 13.18 7.95 -14.82
C VAL A 153 13.23 8.14 -13.30
N ARG A 154 12.07 8.03 -12.65
CA ARG A 154 11.91 8.06 -11.20
C ARG A 154 10.81 7.07 -10.78
N LEU A 155 11.12 6.29 -9.76
CA LEU A 155 10.17 5.41 -9.10
C LEU A 155 10.39 5.58 -7.59
N SER A 156 9.45 6.24 -6.91
CA SER A 156 9.57 6.65 -5.52
C SER A 156 8.46 6.02 -4.69
N ARG A 157 8.79 5.64 -3.47
CA ARG A 157 7.81 5.13 -2.50
C ARG A 157 6.94 6.24 -1.90
N ASP A 158 7.44 7.48 -1.90
CA ASP A 158 6.87 8.54 -1.06
C ASP A 158 5.75 9.34 -1.74
N LEU A 159 5.34 8.97 -2.97
CA LEU A 159 4.25 9.58 -3.78
C LEU A 159 4.29 11.10 -4.00
N THR A 160 5.29 11.81 -3.47
CA THR A 160 5.41 13.27 -3.58
C THR A 160 6.17 13.72 -4.83
N ASP A 161 6.87 12.83 -5.51
CA ASP A 161 7.63 13.14 -6.73
C ASP A 161 6.70 13.19 -7.95
N PRO A 162 6.56 14.34 -8.64
CA PRO A 162 5.71 14.45 -9.82
C PRO A 162 6.17 13.59 -11.00
N ALA A 163 7.45 13.17 -11.02
CA ALA A 163 7.99 12.27 -12.02
C ALA A 163 7.84 10.78 -11.64
N HIS A 164 7.17 10.46 -10.52
CA HIS A 164 6.94 9.09 -10.10
C HIS A 164 6.20 8.28 -11.19
N GLY A 165 6.81 7.18 -11.63
CA GLY A 165 6.23 6.32 -12.66
C GLY A 165 6.50 6.78 -14.09
N ALA A 166 7.22 7.89 -14.29
CA ALA A 166 7.59 8.34 -15.63
C ALA A 166 8.56 7.34 -16.29
N ILE A 167 8.15 6.78 -17.43
CA ILE A 167 8.98 5.89 -18.26
C ILE A 167 10.03 6.73 -19.00
N ARG A 168 11.22 6.17 -19.21
CA ARG A 168 12.30 6.83 -19.95
C ARG A 168 11.93 7.11 -21.42
N GLY A 169 12.41 8.22 -21.96
CA GLY A 169 12.14 8.66 -23.34
C GLY A 169 12.63 7.69 -24.42
N ASP A 170 13.80 7.08 -24.21
CA ASP A 170 14.44 6.12 -25.14
C ASP A 170 13.57 4.87 -25.39
N LEU A 171 12.70 4.50 -24.45
CA LEU A 171 11.76 3.40 -24.62
C LEU A 171 10.62 3.72 -25.58
N TYR A 172 10.19 4.99 -25.68
CA TYR A 172 9.16 5.38 -26.65
C TYR A 172 9.69 5.37 -28.09
N GLU A 173 10.96 5.70 -28.28
CA GLU A 173 11.61 5.55 -29.59
C GLU A 173 11.68 4.07 -30.00
N LEU A 174 12.06 3.19 -29.06
CA LEU A 174 12.08 1.74 -29.28
C LEU A 174 10.69 1.15 -29.55
N ALA A 175 9.64 1.69 -28.92
CA ALA A 175 8.26 1.25 -29.16
C ALA A 175 7.80 1.46 -30.62
N GLY A 176 8.45 2.37 -31.37
CA GLY A 176 8.22 2.52 -32.81
C GLY A 176 8.78 1.38 -33.66
N GLN A 177 9.65 0.53 -33.09
CA GLN A 177 10.40 -0.52 -33.78
C GLN A 177 10.10 -1.92 -33.22
N ASP A 178 9.69 -2.01 -31.95
CA ASP A 178 9.42 -3.26 -31.24
C ASP A 178 8.00 -3.24 -30.65
N ALA A 179 7.15 -4.14 -31.16
CA ALA A 179 5.76 -4.27 -30.72
C ALA A 179 5.64 -4.69 -29.24
N GLN A 180 6.56 -5.53 -28.74
CA GLN A 180 6.55 -5.94 -27.34
C GLN A 180 6.87 -4.77 -26.40
N VAL A 181 7.82 -3.91 -26.78
CA VAL A 181 8.14 -2.69 -26.01
C VAL A 181 6.93 -1.75 -25.99
N LYS A 182 6.24 -1.60 -27.13
CA LYS A 182 5.02 -0.80 -27.21
C LYS A 182 3.91 -1.33 -26.30
N ASP A 183 3.66 -2.63 -26.33
CA ASP A 183 2.63 -3.27 -25.51
C ASP A 183 2.97 -3.21 -24.01
N ASP A 184 4.24 -3.41 -23.66
CA ASP A 184 4.71 -3.28 -22.28
C ASP A 184 4.54 -1.83 -21.76
N ILE A 185 4.83 -0.82 -22.58
CA ILE A 185 4.57 0.60 -22.22
C ILE A 185 3.07 0.84 -22.02
N ALA A 186 2.23 0.33 -22.93
CA ALA A 186 0.78 0.48 -22.82
C ALA A 186 0.24 -0.17 -21.53
N LEU A 187 0.75 -1.33 -21.16
CA LEU A 187 0.41 -1.99 -19.90
C LEU A 187 0.81 -1.13 -18.70
N ILE A 188 2.05 -0.61 -18.66
CA ILE A 188 2.49 0.26 -17.56
C ILE A 188 1.60 1.50 -17.43
N HIS A 189 1.20 2.12 -18.55
CA HIS A 189 0.27 3.26 -18.53
C HIS A 189 -1.14 2.92 -18.05
N SER A 190 -1.55 1.65 -18.15
CA SER A 190 -2.85 1.18 -17.66
C SER A 190 -2.89 0.88 -16.16
N LEU A 191 -1.73 0.94 -15.48
CA LEU A 191 -1.62 0.66 -14.06
C LEU A 191 -2.23 1.79 -13.23
N THR A 192 -2.85 1.43 -12.11
CA THR A 192 -3.32 2.42 -11.13
C THR A 192 -2.14 3.07 -10.40
N ALA A 193 -2.40 4.18 -9.71
CA ALA A 193 -1.41 4.79 -8.82
C ALA A 193 -0.89 3.79 -7.76
N GLY A 194 -1.75 2.89 -7.27
CA GLY A 194 -1.35 1.87 -6.31
C GLY A 194 -0.45 0.78 -6.89
N GLU A 195 -0.68 0.40 -8.15
CA GLU A 195 0.17 -0.56 -8.85
C GLU A 195 1.53 0.05 -9.20
N ILE A 196 1.57 1.30 -9.70
CA ILE A 196 2.83 2.03 -9.93
C ILE A 196 3.62 2.20 -8.63
N TRP A 197 2.95 2.54 -7.53
CA TRP A 197 3.57 2.55 -6.20
C TRP A 197 4.09 1.16 -5.82
N GLY A 198 3.32 0.10 -6.05
CA GLY A 198 3.68 -1.28 -5.77
C GLY A 198 4.94 -1.74 -6.53
N LEU A 199 5.14 -1.26 -7.77
CA LEU A 199 6.35 -1.54 -8.56
C LEU A 199 7.63 -1.09 -7.85
N THR A 200 7.58 -0.06 -6.99
CA THR A 200 8.75 0.37 -6.20
C THR A 200 9.32 -0.77 -5.37
N ALA A 201 8.43 -1.62 -4.83
CA ALA A 201 8.73 -2.70 -3.93
C ALA A 201 9.03 -3.99 -4.71
N THR A 202 8.17 -4.37 -5.66
CA THR A 202 8.29 -5.65 -6.40
C THR A 202 9.47 -5.68 -7.37
N LEU A 203 9.91 -4.52 -7.88
CA LEU A 203 11.15 -4.43 -8.66
C LEU A 203 12.40 -4.43 -7.78
N TYR A 204 12.29 -3.96 -6.54
CA TYR A 204 13.38 -3.96 -5.56
C TYR A 204 13.63 -5.35 -4.96
N ALA A 205 12.57 -6.04 -4.55
CA ALA A 205 12.61 -7.36 -3.93
C ALA A 205 11.91 -8.40 -4.84
N PRO A 206 12.64 -9.06 -5.76
CA PRO A 206 12.08 -10.03 -6.70
C PRO A 206 11.56 -11.31 -6.04
N ASP A 207 12.14 -11.70 -4.91
CA ASP A 207 11.79 -12.90 -4.16
C ASP A 207 11.59 -12.54 -2.67
N PRO A 208 10.51 -11.81 -2.36
CA PRO A 208 10.32 -11.27 -1.03
C PRO A 208 9.93 -12.36 -0.03
N GLN A 209 10.57 -12.38 1.13
CA GLN A 209 10.26 -13.35 2.17
C GLN A 209 9.08 -12.91 3.04
N ARG A 210 8.32 -13.89 3.56
CA ARG A 210 7.22 -13.63 4.49
C ARG A 210 7.77 -12.92 5.74
N PRO A 211 7.27 -11.72 6.10
CA PRO A 211 7.78 -11.02 7.25
C PRO A 211 7.40 -11.72 8.57
N GLU A 212 8.29 -11.66 9.55
CA GLU A 212 8.00 -12.16 10.90
C GLU A 212 6.91 -11.32 11.59
N ARG A 213 6.02 -12.00 12.32
CA ARG A 213 4.92 -11.36 13.04
C ARG A 213 5.42 -10.40 14.14
N LYS A 214 4.81 -9.21 14.24
CA LYS A 214 5.05 -8.26 15.35
C LYS A 214 4.30 -8.68 16.62
N LEU A 215 3.08 -9.18 16.44
CA LEU A 215 2.20 -9.63 17.52
C LEU A 215 1.52 -10.95 17.12
N PRO A 216 1.30 -11.87 18.07
CA PRO A 216 0.52 -13.07 17.82
C PRO A 216 -0.95 -12.73 17.51
N ALA A 217 -1.67 -13.67 16.90
CA ALA A 217 -3.13 -13.58 16.77
C ALA A 217 -3.76 -13.30 18.14
N ALA A 218 -4.83 -12.49 18.16
CA ALA A 218 -5.62 -12.31 19.37
C ALA A 218 -6.09 -13.71 19.80
N THR A 219 -5.65 -14.14 20.99
CA THR A 219 -6.16 -15.38 21.57
C THR A 219 -7.65 -15.13 21.79
N ALA A 220 -8.52 -15.91 21.14
CA ALA A 220 -9.94 -15.83 21.40
C ALA A 220 -10.13 -16.05 22.89
N GLN A 221 -10.49 -14.99 23.62
CA GLN A 221 -11.02 -15.15 24.97
C GLN A 221 -12.35 -15.88 24.78
N GLN A 222 -12.34 -17.18 25.10
CA GLN A 222 -13.54 -18.02 25.19
C GLN A 222 -14.44 -17.54 26.32
#